data_AF-A0A1Q7YD54-F1
#
_entry.id   AF-A0A1Q7YD54-F1
#
_cell.length_a   1.000
_cell.length_b   1.000
_cell.length_c   1.000
_cell.angle_alpha   90.00
_cell.angle_beta   90.00
_cell.angle_gamma   90.00
#
_symmetry.space_group_name_H-M   'P 1'
#
loop_
_entity.id
_entity.type
_entity.pdbx_description
1 polymer ?
#
loop_
_entity_poly.entity_id
_entity_poly.type
_entity_poly.pdbx_seq_one_letter_code
_entity_poly.pdbx_strand_id
1 'polypeptide(L)'
;MLELTKSILSYSWAMSLFGVQQVANLIVPRSLSQPTREVNSASYSVTQATENQFNDLIFGAFQIGDDTQRFLVDLMFDTLTLRAFTPSYVYRLTSGIVAQSQDTLRTFSSTESVRLAWRELRNNYGVFNLVKNVSSLLHVPSDDRDFNLSQLVEDAYALGAYPDLWAVEGLGHDYAMLSFPRWGKGERVRGILTDARASVLPSKSLTMMHAGLGLAFAQQLLNRITPYSAASDIRRVLREFIQLVNDNSRKGYAGAAYESLGLVTRFWHSPMVNIVDCHLQEVEPEAVSYFWHGVGRAHYFLPIFFVPGLLSPWLAIEREAPHELALLNMIAGLAWATTIVNVRQPEIIENFLRSQGERVSRNPAFTNGVMSTLIMGIDITPNDVYILRFLQYQPTQSDERVVRLWNDLIVRPAKDALQRIYPVLQKHECLGEVFHYQNLSELVDRLSTSR
;
A
#
# COMPACT_ATOMS: atom_id res chain seq x y z
N MET A 1 3.22 -31.57 -3.34
CA MET A 1 4.41 -32.02 -2.58
C MET A 1 5.74 -31.76 -3.32
N LEU A 2 5.80 -31.85 -4.67
CA LEU A 2 7.03 -31.55 -5.44
C LEU A 2 7.49 -30.08 -5.39
N GLU A 3 6.54 -29.14 -5.22
CA GLU A 3 6.80 -27.70 -5.11
C GLU A 3 7.40 -27.30 -3.74
N LEU A 4 7.10 -28.05 -2.67
CA LEU A 4 7.65 -27.80 -1.33
C LEU A 4 9.15 -28.17 -1.24
N THR A 5 9.58 -29.17 -2.00
CA THR A 5 10.99 -29.62 -2.05
C THR A 5 11.87 -28.69 -2.88
N LYS A 6 11.32 -28.02 -3.91
CA LYS A 6 12.04 -26.98 -4.67
C LYS A 6 12.34 -25.75 -3.83
N SER A 7 11.39 -25.32 -2.99
CA SER A 7 11.53 -24.19 -2.07
C SER A 7 12.62 -24.41 -1.01
N ILE A 8 12.72 -25.63 -0.45
CA ILE A 8 13.72 -25.98 0.56
C ILE A 8 15.14 -26.06 -0.05
N LEU A 9 15.27 -26.52 -1.29
CA LEU A 9 16.57 -26.62 -1.97
C LEU A 9 17.09 -25.26 -2.47
N SER A 10 16.21 -24.33 -2.87
CA SER A 10 16.60 -22.94 -3.19
C SER A 10 17.04 -22.16 -1.94
N TYR A 11 16.44 -22.48 -0.78
CA TYR A 11 16.75 -21.87 0.52
C TYR A 11 18.18 -22.21 1.00
N SER A 12 18.63 -23.45 0.80
CA SER A 12 20.01 -23.85 1.17
C SER A 12 21.08 -23.20 0.27
N TRP A 13 20.79 -22.95 -1.00
CA TRP A 13 21.74 -22.31 -1.93
C TRP A 13 21.90 -20.80 -1.71
N ALA A 14 20.81 -20.10 -1.39
CA ALA A 14 20.86 -18.66 -1.12
C ALA A 14 21.62 -18.32 0.17
N MET A 15 21.49 -19.16 1.21
CA MET A 15 22.21 -18.99 2.49
C MET A 15 23.71 -19.28 2.38
N SER A 16 24.13 -20.25 1.54
CA SER A 16 25.55 -20.54 1.33
C SER A 16 26.28 -19.43 0.57
N LEU A 17 25.62 -18.78 -0.39
CA LEU A 17 26.19 -17.64 -1.13
C LEU A 17 26.36 -16.39 -0.25
N PHE A 18 25.42 -16.11 0.65
CA PHE A 18 25.54 -15.02 1.62
C PHE A 18 26.68 -15.23 2.63
N GLY A 19 26.90 -16.47 3.08
CA GLY A 19 28.01 -16.81 3.98
C GLY A 19 29.39 -16.65 3.33
N VAL A 20 29.53 -17.02 2.05
CA VAL A 20 30.79 -16.90 1.31
C VAL A 20 31.12 -15.44 0.97
N GLN A 21 30.11 -14.61 0.69
CA GLN A 21 30.30 -13.20 0.33
C GLN A 21 30.70 -12.31 1.52
N GLN A 22 30.19 -12.62 2.73
CA GLN A 22 30.62 -11.99 3.98
C GLN A 22 32.07 -12.33 4.33
N VAL A 23 32.49 -13.58 4.07
CA VAL A 23 33.89 -14.01 4.25
C VAL A 23 34.82 -13.38 3.21
N ALA A 24 34.38 -13.25 1.95
CA ALA A 24 35.16 -12.59 0.91
C ALA A 24 35.38 -11.09 1.18
N ASN A 25 34.37 -10.37 1.67
CA ASN A 25 34.50 -8.95 2.03
C ASN A 25 35.36 -8.69 3.28
N LEU A 26 35.58 -9.71 4.13
CA LEU A 26 36.48 -9.63 5.27
C LEU A 26 37.95 -9.91 4.93
N ILE A 27 38.22 -10.55 3.78
CA ILE A 27 39.56 -11.02 3.40
C ILE A 27 40.23 -10.10 2.36
N VAL A 28 39.48 -9.23 1.66
CA VAL A 28 40.05 -8.34 0.64
C VAL A 28 40.54 -7.01 1.25
N PRO A 29 41.84 -6.67 1.16
CA PRO A 29 42.37 -5.40 1.67
C PRO A 29 41.78 -4.18 0.94
N ARG A 30 41.55 -3.11 1.71
CA ARG A 30 40.86 -1.84 1.37
C ARG A 30 41.47 -0.98 0.23
N SER A 31 42.35 -1.48 -0.64
CA SER A 31 43.01 -0.66 -1.67
C SER A 31 42.49 -0.84 -3.11
N LEU A 32 41.35 -1.52 -3.33
CA LEU A 32 40.76 -1.73 -4.66
C LEU A 32 39.24 -1.45 -4.72
N SER A 33 38.74 -0.48 -3.95
CA SER A 33 37.31 -0.18 -3.90
C SER A 33 36.87 0.86 -4.93
N GLN A 34 36.69 0.42 -6.18
CA GLN A 34 35.51 0.81 -6.95
C GLN A 34 34.79 -0.48 -7.33
N PRO A 35 33.83 -0.96 -6.51
CA PRO A 35 33.02 -2.09 -6.91
C PRO A 35 32.24 -1.70 -8.17
N THR A 36 32.36 -2.51 -9.22
CA THR A 36 31.72 -2.26 -10.51
C THR A 36 30.20 -2.27 -10.36
N ARG A 37 29.52 -1.45 -11.17
CA ARG A 37 28.05 -1.31 -11.25
C ARG A 37 27.33 -2.68 -11.34
N GLU A 38 27.98 -3.64 -11.99
CA GLU A 38 27.50 -5.02 -12.17
C GLU A 38 27.39 -5.79 -10.84
N VAL A 39 28.41 -5.72 -9.98
CA VAL A 39 28.41 -6.42 -8.67
C VAL A 39 27.30 -5.88 -7.75
N ASN A 40 27.08 -4.57 -7.78
CA ASN A 40 26.01 -3.93 -7.02
C ASN A 40 24.61 -4.28 -7.56
N SER A 41 24.45 -4.38 -8.89
CA SER A 41 23.19 -4.78 -9.52
C SER A 41 22.82 -6.25 -9.23
N ALA A 42 23.80 -7.15 -9.22
CA ALA A 42 23.61 -8.54 -8.84
C ALA A 42 23.20 -8.66 -7.37
N SER A 43 23.86 -7.90 -6.49
CA SER A 43 23.53 -7.85 -5.06
C SER A 43 22.12 -7.28 -4.81
N TYR A 44 21.70 -6.26 -5.56
CA TYR A 44 20.35 -5.70 -5.47
C TYR A 44 19.28 -6.75 -5.82
N SER A 45 19.48 -7.51 -6.90
CA SER A 45 18.55 -8.54 -7.33
C SER A 45 18.40 -9.65 -6.27
N VAL A 46 19.50 -10.01 -5.60
CA VAL A 46 19.49 -10.98 -4.50
C VAL A 46 18.79 -10.41 -3.27
N THR A 47 19.09 -9.17 -2.86
CA THR A 47 18.40 -8.51 -1.73
C THR A 47 16.90 -8.44 -1.97
N GLN A 48 16.48 -8.07 -3.18
CA GLN A 48 15.06 -7.99 -3.54
C GLN A 48 14.39 -9.37 -3.50
N ALA A 49 15.05 -10.41 -4.01
CA ALA A 49 14.54 -11.78 -3.93
C ALA A 49 14.40 -12.25 -2.47
N THR A 50 15.35 -11.90 -1.60
CA THR A 50 15.31 -12.20 -0.17
C THR A 50 14.19 -11.44 0.55
N GLU A 51 14.00 -10.14 0.28
CA GLU A 51 12.89 -9.36 0.83
C GLU A 51 11.53 -9.96 0.44
N ASN A 52 11.37 -10.37 -0.82
CA ASN A 52 10.15 -11.03 -1.31
C ASN A 52 9.90 -12.37 -0.61
N GLN A 53 10.92 -13.23 -0.51
CA GLN A 53 10.79 -14.52 0.17
C GLN A 53 10.56 -14.37 1.68
N PHE A 54 11.19 -13.40 2.32
CA PHE A 54 11.02 -13.13 3.74
C PHE A 54 9.60 -12.65 4.05
N ASN A 55 9.05 -11.76 3.22
CA ASN A 55 7.65 -11.37 3.30
C ASN A 55 6.75 -12.60 3.19
N ASP A 56 6.94 -13.44 2.16
CA ASP A 56 6.15 -14.67 1.99
C ASP A 56 6.28 -15.66 3.17
N LEU A 57 7.47 -15.79 3.78
CA LEU A 57 7.72 -16.67 4.93
C LEU A 57 7.08 -16.16 6.22
N ILE A 58 7.18 -14.87 6.53
CA ILE A 58 6.47 -14.26 7.66
C ILE A 58 4.97 -14.54 7.52
N PHE A 59 4.42 -14.36 6.32
CA PHE A 59 3.00 -14.57 6.06
C PHE A 59 2.59 -16.05 6.06
N GLY A 60 3.45 -16.96 5.62
CA GLY A 60 3.22 -18.40 5.72
C GLY A 60 3.15 -18.89 7.17
N ALA A 61 3.98 -18.33 8.07
CA ALA A 61 3.96 -18.67 9.49
C ALA A 61 2.66 -18.24 10.19
N PHE A 62 1.99 -17.19 9.71
CA PHE A 62 0.69 -16.73 10.23
C PHE A 62 -0.51 -17.63 9.87
N GLN A 63 -0.37 -18.52 8.88
CA GLN A 63 -1.45 -19.42 8.44
C GLN A 63 -1.69 -20.60 9.40
N ILE A 64 -0.75 -20.85 10.32
CA ILE A 64 -0.81 -21.95 11.30
C ILE A 64 -1.29 -21.36 12.64
N GLY A 65 -2.59 -21.49 12.89
CA GLY A 65 -3.25 -21.05 14.14
C GLY A 65 -2.84 -21.88 15.36
N ASP A 66 -2.92 -21.22 16.53
CA ASP A 66 -2.56 -21.58 17.91
C ASP A 66 -1.07 -21.45 18.35
N ASP A 67 -0.08 -21.61 17.46
CA ASP A 67 1.35 -21.42 17.82
C ASP A 67 1.87 -19.97 17.65
N THR A 68 0.98 -19.05 17.26
CA THR A 68 1.29 -17.65 16.89
C THR A 68 1.92 -16.83 18.02
N GLN A 69 1.61 -17.14 19.29
CA GLN A 69 2.21 -16.44 20.44
C GLN A 69 3.69 -16.81 20.63
N ARG A 70 4.07 -18.08 20.43
CA ARG A 70 5.48 -18.51 20.58
C ARG A 70 6.33 -18.01 19.43
N PHE A 71 5.86 -18.18 18.19
CA PHE A 71 6.59 -17.71 17.01
C PHE A 71 6.87 -16.21 17.04
N LEU A 72 5.95 -15.39 17.58
CA LEU A 72 6.16 -13.95 17.69
C LEU A 72 6.94 -13.52 18.93
N VAL A 73 6.87 -14.28 20.04
CA VAL A 73 7.81 -14.11 21.15
C VAL A 73 9.23 -14.45 20.69
N ASP A 74 9.39 -15.52 19.91
CA ASP A 74 10.66 -15.94 19.34
C ASP A 74 11.14 -14.94 18.27
N LEU A 75 10.26 -14.40 17.41
CA LEU A 75 10.59 -13.29 16.49
C LEU A 75 10.98 -12.02 17.26
N MET A 76 10.29 -11.70 18.36
CA MET A 76 10.67 -10.61 19.26
C MET A 76 12.05 -10.86 19.87
N PHE A 77 12.35 -12.08 20.34
CA PHE A 77 13.64 -12.44 20.93
C PHE A 77 14.76 -12.52 19.88
N ASP A 78 14.47 -12.96 18.65
CA ASP A 78 15.41 -13.00 17.51
C ASP A 78 15.69 -11.59 16.96
N THR A 79 14.68 -10.71 17.03
CA THR A 79 14.83 -9.27 16.74
C THR A 79 15.54 -8.55 17.88
N LEU A 80 15.34 -8.95 19.14
CA LEU A 80 16.09 -8.43 20.30
C LEU A 80 17.54 -8.99 20.36
N THR A 81 17.83 -10.15 19.77
CA THR A 81 19.17 -10.74 19.68
C THR A 81 19.96 -10.32 18.43
N LEU A 82 19.48 -9.29 17.72
CA LEU A 82 20.24 -8.55 16.70
C LEU A 82 20.68 -9.36 15.46
N ARG A 83 19.93 -10.38 15.01
CA ARG A 83 20.30 -11.15 13.79
C ARG A 83 19.64 -10.72 12.48
N ALA A 84 18.71 -9.75 12.49
CA ALA A 84 18.03 -9.23 11.29
C ALA A 84 18.46 -7.80 10.88
N PHE A 85 19.51 -7.23 11.48
CA PHE A 85 19.91 -5.84 11.23
C PHE A 85 21.02 -5.73 10.19
N THR A 86 20.69 -5.23 9.01
CA THR A 86 21.69 -4.66 8.10
C THR A 86 22.28 -3.37 8.73
N PRO A 87 23.62 -3.25 8.87
CA PRO A 87 24.28 -2.17 9.61
C PRO A 87 23.98 -0.73 9.14
N SER A 88 23.54 -0.55 7.89
CA SER A 88 23.29 0.78 7.30
C SER A 88 21.97 1.44 7.71
N TYR A 89 21.02 0.68 8.27
CA TYR A 89 19.70 1.21 8.70
C TYR A 89 19.68 1.57 10.20
N VAL A 90 20.38 0.78 11.03
CA VAL A 90 20.45 0.99 12.50
C VAL A 90 21.18 2.30 12.86
N TYR A 91 22.15 2.73 12.06
CA TYR A 91 22.86 3.99 12.30
C TYR A 91 21.98 5.25 12.18
N ARG A 92 20.80 5.16 11.55
CA ARG A 92 19.82 6.25 11.46
C ARG A 92 18.74 6.23 12.57
N LEU A 93 18.75 5.23 13.46
CA LEU A 93 17.69 5.00 14.45
C LEU A 93 17.96 5.63 15.84
N THR A 94 19.07 6.34 16.05
CA THR A 94 19.55 6.70 17.40
C THR A 94 18.81 7.86 18.08
N SER A 95 18.16 8.77 17.35
CA SER A 95 17.33 9.84 17.94
C SER A 95 15.85 9.44 18.13
N GLY A 96 15.44 8.28 17.61
CA GLY A 96 14.05 7.81 17.59
C GLY A 96 13.62 6.97 18.79
N ILE A 97 14.56 6.62 19.66
CA ILE A 97 14.36 5.63 20.73
C ILE A 97 13.35 6.13 21.76
N VAL A 98 13.29 7.44 22.05
CA VAL A 98 12.38 7.98 23.08
C VAL A 98 10.92 7.96 22.63
N ALA A 99 10.63 8.47 21.41
CA ALA A 99 9.27 8.46 20.86
C ALA A 99 8.77 7.03 20.61
N GLN A 100 9.63 6.14 20.11
CA GLN A 100 9.29 4.74 19.91
C GLN A 100 9.02 4.03 21.25
N SER A 101 9.83 4.29 22.29
CA SER A 101 9.62 3.72 23.63
C SER A 101 8.27 4.13 24.24
N GLN A 102 7.80 5.34 23.96
CA GLN A 102 6.48 5.78 24.41
C GLN A 102 5.35 5.01 23.73
N ASP A 103 5.45 4.77 22.41
CA ASP A 103 4.47 3.96 21.67
C ASP A 103 4.47 2.48 22.13
N THR A 104 5.65 1.93 22.42
CA THR A 104 5.80 0.58 23.00
C THR A 104 5.12 0.50 24.36
N LEU A 105 5.49 1.37 25.30
CA LEU A 105 4.96 1.36 26.67
C LEU A 105 3.44 1.52 26.69
N ARG A 106 2.87 2.29 25.77
CA ARG A 106 1.42 2.48 25.64
C ARG A 106 0.71 1.28 25.05
N THR A 107 1.28 0.65 24.04
CA THR A 107 0.69 -0.56 23.43
C THR A 107 0.58 -1.68 24.48
N PHE A 108 1.58 -1.79 25.35
CA PHE A 108 1.63 -2.77 26.44
C PHE A 108 1.10 -2.25 27.79
N SER A 109 0.51 -1.04 27.85
CA SER A 109 0.03 -0.47 29.11
C SER A 109 -1.29 -1.09 29.59
N SER A 110 -2.06 -1.69 28.67
CA SER A 110 -3.33 -2.32 28.98
C SER A 110 -3.55 -3.59 28.15
N THR A 111 -4.26 -4.56 28.73
CA THR A 111 -4.66 -5.79 28.04
C THR A 111 -5.57 -5.49 26.83
N GLU A 112 -6.35 -4.41 26.91
CA GLU A 112 -7.24 -3.99 25.82
C GLU A 112 -6.45 -3.45 24.61
N SER A 113 -5.47 -2.58 24.84
CA SER A 113 -4.61 -2.04 23.77
C SER A 113 -3.83 -3.15 23.05
N VAL A 114 -3.31 -4.13 23.79
CA VAL A 114 -2.66 -5.31 23.20
C VAL A 114 -3.66 -6.11 22.34
N ARG A 115 -4.87 -6.36 22.85
CA ARG A 115 -5.92 -7.09 22.10
C ARG A 115 -6.30 -6.36 20.81
N LEU A 116 -6.40 -5.04 20.84
CA LEU A 116 -6.71 -4.23 19.65
C LEU A 116 -5.57 -4.28 18.62
N ALA A 117 -4.32 -4.21 19.05
CA ALA A 117 -3.18 -4.34 18.15
C ALA A 117 -3.12 -5.73 17.48
N TRP A 118 -3.47 -6.80 18.20
CA TRP A 118 -3.61 -8.14 17.60
C TRP A 118 -4.77 -8.23 16.59
N ARG A 119 -5.87 -7.51 16.82
CA ARG A 119 -6.98 -7.43 15.87
C ARG A 119 -6.59 -6.68 14.61
N GLU A 120 -5.87 -5.57 14.74
CA GLU A 120 -5.31 -4.82 13.62
C GLU A 120 -4.40 -5.70 12.76
N LEU A 121 -3.47 -6.42 13.40
CA LEU A 121 -2.61 -7.38 12.70
C LEU A 121 -3.42 -8.44 11.94
N ARG A 122 -4.47 -8.98 12.56
CA ARG A 122 -5.37 -9.95 11.90
C ARG A 122 -6.10 -9.33 10.71
N ASN A 123 -6.50 -8.06 10.79
CA ASN A 123 -7.13 -7.35 9.66
C ASN A 123 -6.13 -7.21 8.50
N ASN A 124 -4.90 -6.78 8.78
CA ASN A 124 -3.85 -6.65 7.78
C ASN A 124 -3.59 -7.96 7.05
N TYR A 125 -3.42 -9.04 7.82
CA TYR A 125 -3.26 -10.38 7.25
C TYR A 125 -4.46 -10.81 6.41
N GLY A 126 -5.68 -10.54 6.89
CA GLY A 126 -6.91 -10.84 6.16
C GLY A 126 -6.98 -10.18 4.79
N VAL A 127 -6.61 -8.89 4.70
CA VAL A 127 -6.54 -8.14 3.44
C VAL A 127 -5.48 -8.75 2.51
N PHE A 128 -4.27 -9.00 3.00
CA PHE A 128 -3.20 -9.62 2.22
C PHE A 128 -3.59 -10.98 1.65
N ASN A 129 -4.16 -11.84 2.50
CA ASN A 129 -4.57 -13.17 2.09
C ASN A 129 -5.72 -13.13 1.08
N LEU A 130 -6.62 -12.16 1.19
CA LEU A 130 -7.67 -11.94 0.21
C LEU A 130 -7.06 -11.55 -1.14
N VAL A 131 -6.27 -10.47 -1.20
CA VAL A 131 -5.64 -9.98 -2.44
C VAL A 131 -4.81 -11.09 -3.12
N LYS A 132 -4.01 -11.84 -2.36
CA LYS A 132 -3.15 -12.92 -2.90
C LYS A 132 -3.94 -14.10 -3.47
N ASN A 133 -5.14 -14.38 -2.96
CA ASN A 133 -5.92 -15.55 -3.35
C ASN A 133 -7.18 -15.21 -4.17
N VAL A 134 -7.41 -13.95 -4.52
CA VAL A 134 -8.59 -13.51 -5.28
C VAL A 134 -8.75 -14.28 -6.59
N SER A 135 -7.67 -14.50 -7.34
CA SER A 135 -7.73 -15.25 -8.60
C SER A 135 -8.22 -16.69 -8.39
N SER A 136 -7.81 -17.31 -7.28
CA SER A 136 -8.24 -18.65 -6.89
C SER A 136 -9.69 -18.65 -6.41
N LEU A 137 -10.07 -17.68 -5.58
CA LEU A 137 -11.44 -17.53 -5.05
C LEU A 137 -12.47 -17.30 -6.16
N LEU A 138 -12.13 -16.45 -7.12
CA LEU A 138 -12.99 -16.11 -8.26
C LEU A 138 -12.84 -17.07 -9.45
N HIS A 139 -11.99 -18.10 -9.34
CA HIS A 139 -11.69 -19.03 -10.42
C HIS A 139 -11.31 -18.33 -11.74
N VAL A 140 -10.47 -17.28 -11.63
CA VAL A 140 -10.08 -16.44 -12.76
C VAL A 140 -9.37 -17.29 -13.81
N PRO A 141 -9.86 -17.32 -15.05
CA PRO A 141 -9.27 -18.13 -16.11
C PRO A 141 -7.93 -17.55 -16.55
N SER A 142 -7.01 -18.42 -16.96
CA SER A 142 -5.68 -18.03 -17.45
C SER A 142 -5.67 -17.62 -18.93
N ASP A 143 -6.75 -17.89 -19.67
CA ASP A 143 -6.91 -17.54 -21.09
C ASP A 143 -7.88 -16.35 -21.24
N ASP A 144 -7.49 -15.34 -22.04
CA ASP A 144 -8.31 -14.15 -22.34
C ASP A 144 -9.66 -14.52 -23.00
N ARG A 145 -9.73 -15.65 -23.72
CA ARG A 145 -10.96 -16.11 -24.38
C ARG A 145 -12.06 -16.51 -23.41
N ASP A 146 -11.67 -17.03 -22.25
CA ASP A 146 -12.61 -17.50 -21.22
C ASP A 146 -12.86 -16.41 -20.16
N PHE A 147 -12.20 -15.26 -20.27
CA PHE A 147 -12.26 -14.18 -19.29
C PHE A 147 -13.52 -13.31 -19.46
N ASN A 148 -14.62 -13.75 -18.83
CA ASN A 148 -15.84 -12.95 -18.75
C ASN A 148 -15.73 -11.91 -17.62
N LEU A 149 -15.20 -10.73 -17.97
CA LEU A 149 -14.94 -9.65 -17.02
C LEU A 149 -16.19 -9.20 -16.25
N SER A 150 -17.36 -9.12 -16.90
CA SER A 150 -18.61 -8.72 -16.23
C SER A 150 -19.03 -9.72 -15.17
N GLN A 151 -18.99 -11.03 -15.50
CA GLN A 151 -19.32 -12.08 -14.54
C GLN A 151 -18.34 -12.07 -13.36
N LEU A 152 -17.04 -11.94 -13.62
CA LEU A 152 -16.02 -11.91 -12.56
C LEU A 152 -16.19 -10.71 -11.62
N VAL A 153 -16.63 -9.55 -12.14
CA VAL A 153 -16.98 -8.39 -11.30
C VAL A 153 -18.21 -8.69 -10.45
N GLU A 154 -19.24 -9.35 -10.99
CA GLU A 154 -20.42 -9.78 -10.22
C GLU A 154 -20.03 -10.77 -9.11
N ASP A 155 -19.20 -11.75 -9.44
CA ASP A 155 -18.69 -12.76 -8.50
C ASP A 155 -17.84 -12.12 -7.39
N ALA A 156 -17.03 -11.10 -7.71
CA ALA A 156 -16.29 -10.33 -6.73
C ALA A 156 -17.22 -9.62 -5.73
N TYR A 157 -18.32 -9.02 -6.20
CA TYR A 157 -19.33 -8.43 -5.31
C TYR A 157 -20.13 -9.46 -4.52
N ALA A 158 -20.29 -10.69 -5.04
CA ALA A 158 -20.98 -11.77 -4.34
C ALA A 158 -20.23 -12.27 -3.09
N LEU A 159 -18.94 -11.94 -2.93
CA LEU A 159 -18.18 -12.22 -1.70
C LEU A 159 -18.69 -11.44 -0.48
N GLY A 160 -19.50 -10.40 -0.70
CA GLY A 160 -20.11 -9.57 0.34
C GLY A 160 -19.36 -8.27 0.61
N ALA A 161 -19.96 -7.42 1.44
CA ALA A 161 -19.40 -6.13 1.83
C ALA A 161 -18.08 -6.32 2.60
N TYR A 162 -17.03 -5.59 2.22
CA TYR A 162 -15.64 -5.64 2.68
C TYR A 162 -14.67 -6.43 1.79
N PRO A 163 -14.86 -7.74 1.51
CA PRO A 163 -13.95 -8.44 0.61
C PRO A 163 -14.11 -8.03 -0.86
N ASP A 164 -15.28 -7.55 -1.27
CA ASP A 164 -15.55 -7.05 -2.62
C ASP A 164 -14.56 -5.97 -3.06
N LEU A 165 -14.23 -5.02 -2.19
CA LEU A 165 -13.25 -3.96 -2.42
C LEU A 165 -11.93 -4.51 -2.99
N TRP A 166 -11.33 -5.44 -2.26
CA TRP A 166 -10.03 -6.00 -2.56
C TRP A 166 -10.10 -7.02 -3.71
N ALA A 167 -11.23 -7.71 -3.84
CA ALA A 167 -11.47 -8.63 -4.95
C ALA A 167 -11.57 -7.92 -6.29
N VAL A 168 -12.24 -6.77 -6.35
CA VAL A 168 -12.30 -5.94 -7.56
C VAL A 168 -10.92 -5.35 -7.89
N GLU A 169 -10.12 -4.97 -6.89
CA GLU A 169 -8.72 -4.54 -7.12
C GLU A 169 -7.88 -5.65 -7.74
N GLY A 170 -7.91 -6.84 -7.15
CA GLY A 170 -7.21 -8.02 -7.67
C GLY A 170 -7.65 -8.40 -9.08
N LEU A 171 -8.96 -8.32 -9.36
CA LEU A 171 -9.48 -8.57 -10.70
C LEU A 171 -8.97 -7.53 -11.73
N GLY A 172 -8.89 -6.25 -11.34
CA GLY A 172 -8.31 -5.20 -12.18
C GLY A 172 -6.85 -5.46 -12.52
N HIS A 173 -6.09 -5.94 -11.53
CA HIS A 173 -4.71 -6.38 -11.72
C HIS A 173 -4.62 -7.56 -12.70
N ASP A 174 -5.38 -8.63 -12.46
CA ASP A 174 -5.31 -9.85 -13.29
C ASP A 174 -5.76 -9.60 -14.73
N TYR A 175 -6.80 -8.78 -14.91
CA TYR A 175 -7.27 -8.39 -16.23
C TYR A 175 -6.22 -7.56 -16.99
N ALA A 176 -5.52 -6.65 -16.30
CA ALA A 176 -4.41 -5.92 -16.90
C ALA A 176 -3.25 -6.86 -17.28
N MET A 177 -2.97 -7.86 -16.43
CA MET A 177 -1.92 -8.85 -16.64
C MET A 177 -2.11 -9.68 -17.92
N LEU A 178 -3.35 -9.94 -18.35
CA LEU A 178 -3.66 -10.61 -19.63
C LEU A 178 -3.18 -9.84 -20.87
N SER A 179 -2.91 -8.54 -20.74
CA SER A 179 -2.45 -7.71 -21.86
C SER A 179 -0.93 -7.75 -22.07
N PHE A 180 -0.16 -8.23 -21.08
CA PHE A 180 1.30 -8.23 -21.14
C PHE A 180 1.91 -9.18 -22.18
N PRO A 181 1.37 -10.39 -22.45
CA PRO A 181 1.87 -11.21 -23.55
C PRO A 181 1.79 -10.51 -24.92
N ARG A 182 0.77 -9.67 -25.15
CA ARG A 182 0.62 -8.84 -26.36
C ARG A 182 1.66 -7.72 -26.38
N TRP A 183 1.82 -7.04 -25.26
CA TRP A 183 2.83 -6.00 -25.11
C TRP A 183 4.27 -6.48 -25.36
N GLY A 184 4.62 -7.66 -24.83
CA GLY A 184 5.92 -8.28 -25.05
C GLY A 184 6.23 -8.61 -26.51
N LYS A 185 5.20 -8.71 -27.36
CA LYS A 185 5.31 -8.89 -28.82
C LYS A 185 5.40 -7.56 -29.58
N GLY A 186 5.48 -6.43 -28.87
CA GLY A 186 5.52 -5.09 -29.45
C GLY A 186 4.14 -4.54 -29.83
N GLU A 187 3.05 -5.20 -29.45
CA GLU A 187 1.71 -4.66 -29.65
C GLU A 187 1.42 -3.50 -28.69
N ARG A 188 0.70 -2.49 -29.18
CA ARG A 188 0.30 -1.35 -28.35
C ARG A 188 -0.83 -1.76 -27.42
N VAL A 189 -0.56 -1.73 -26.11
CA VAL A 189 -1.58 -1.94 -25.06
C VAL A 189 -2.34 -0.65 -24.82
N ARG A 190 -3.62 -0.64 -25.17
CA ARG A 190 -4.53 0.49 -24.96
C ARG A 190 -5.95 0.01 -24.73
N GLY A 191 -6.72 0.81 -24.04
CA GLY A 191 -8.14 0.61 -23.84
C GLY A 191 -8.55 -0.52 -22.91
N ILE A 192 -7.67 -1.02 -22.03
CA ILE A 192 -8.03 -2.13 -21.11
C ILE A 192 -9.32 -1.81 -20.34
N LEU A 193 -9.46 -0.62 -19.74
CA LEU A 193 -10.69 -0.24 -19.03
C LEU A 193 -11.61 0.69 -19.83
N THR A 194 -11.33 0.95 -21.12
CA THR A 194 -12.14 1.82 -21.99
C THR A 194 -12.70 1.14 -23.23
N ASP A 195 -12.32 -0.10 -23.51
CA ASP A 195 -12.84 -0.89 -24.64
C ASP A 195 -14.30 -1.34 -24.43
N ALA A 196 -14.86 -2.03 -25.43
CA ALA A 196 -16.23 -2.52 -25.38
C ALA A 196 -16.48 -3.48 -24.20
N ARG A 197 -15.53 -4.35 -23.85
CA ARG A 197 -15.66 -5.32 -22.75
C ARG A 197 -15.71 -4.61 -21.40
N ALA A 198 -14.85 -3.64 -21.20
CA ALA A 198 -14.87 -2.85 -19.98
C ALA A 198 -16.08 -1.91 -19.96
N SER A 199 -16.49 -1.31 -21.08
CA SER A 199 -17.48 -0.22 -21.12
C SER A 199 -18.81 -0.54 -20.43
N VAL A 200 -19.18 -1.82 -20.36
CA VAL A 200 -20.41 -2.32 -19.71
C VAL A 200 -20.27 -2.53 -18.20
N LEU A 201 -19.06 -2.39 -17.65
CA LEU A 201 -18.82 -2.54 -16.22
C LEU A 201 -19.53 -1.47 -15.39
N PRO A 202 -20.07 -1.84 -14.22
CA PRO A 202 -20.74 -0.90 -13.34
C PRO A 202 -19.76 0.14 -12.83
N SER A 203 -20.16 1.42 -12.77
CA SER A 203 -19.26 2.51 -12.36
C SER A 203 -18.61 2.27 -11.00
N LYS A 204 -19.34 1.62 -10.08
CA LYS A 204 -18.85 1.26 -8.74
C LYS A 204 -17.62 0.34 -8.74
N SER A 205 -17.36 -0.43 -9.80
CA SER A 205 -16.17 -1.28 -9.86
C SER A 205 -14.94 -0.51 -10.34
N LEU A 206 -15.12 0.64 -10.98
CA LEU A 206 -14.05 1.29 -11.74
C LEU A 206 -12.91 1.76 -10.85
N THR A 207 -13.19 2.32 -9.68
CA THR A 207 -12.14 2.86 -8.79
C THR A 207 -11.08 1.81 -8.45
N MET A 208 -11.49 0.60 -8.00
CA MET A 208 -10.52 -0.46 -7.68
C MET A 208 -9.99 -1.20 -8.90
N MET A 209 -10.78 -1.31 -9.98
CA MET A 209 -10.26 -1.86 -11.24
C MET A 209 -9.06 -1.03 -11.74
N HIS A 210 -9.10 0.30 -11.60
CA HIS A 210 -7.99 1.19 -11.96
C HIS A 210 -6.81 1.09 -10.99
N ALA A 211 -7.07 0.96 -9.68
CA ALA A 211 -6.01 0.70 -8.71
C ALA A 211 -5.24 -0.59 -9.07
N GLY A 212 -5.97 -1.67 -9.34
CA GLY A 212 -5.42 -2.96 -9.81
C GLY A 212 -4.63 -2.85 -11.12
N LEU A 213 -5.17 -2.14 -12.12
CA LEU A 213 -4.48 -1.84 -13.38
C LEU A 213 -3.13 -1.15 -13.13
N GLY A 214 -3.12 -0.14 -12.26
CA GLY A 214 -1.89 0.56 -11.86
C GLY A 214 -0.87 -0.36 -11.18
N LEU A 215 -1.33 -1.27 -10.32
CA LEU A 215 -0.47 -2.26 -9.65
C LEU A 215 0.23 -3.16 -10.68
N ALA A 216 -0.54 -3.71 -11.64
CA ALA A 216 0.01 -4.58 -12.67
C ALA A 216 1.06 -3.87 -13.53
N PHE A 217 0.77 -2.63 -13.96
CA PHE A 217 1.71 -1.83 -14.73
C PHE A 217 2.99 -1.51 -13.96
N ALA A 218 2.88 -1.02 -12.72
CA ALA A 218 4.03 -0.67 -11.91
C ALA A 218 4.89 -1.90 -11.59
N GLN A 219 4.29 -3.04 -11.24
CA GLN A 219 5.03 -4.27 -10.94
C GLN A 219 5.86 -4.74 -12.14
N GLN A 220 5.26 -4.75 -13.34
CA GLN A 220 5.95 -5.22 -14.54
C GLN A 220 7.04 -4.25 -15.01
N LEU A 221 6.81 -2.95 -14.86
CA LEU A 221 7.74 -1.92 -15.32
C LEU A 221 8.92 -1.72 -14.37
N LEU A 222 8.69 -1.67 -13.07
CA LEU A 222 9.77 -1.44 -12.09
C LEU A 222 10.75 -2.61 -12.02
N ASN A 223 10.33 -3.83 -12.36
CA ASN A 223 11.23 -4.98 -12.52
C ASN A 223 12.28 -4.81 -13.65
N ARG A 224 12.14 -3.80 -14.52
CA ARG A 224 13.08 -3.52 -15.62
C ARG A 224 14.21 -2.58 -15.22
N ILE A 225 14.13 -1.96 -14.04
CA ILE A 225 15.09 -0.95 -13.58
C ILE A 225 15.57 -1.25 -12.17
N THR A 226 16.73 -0.71 -11.83
CA THR A 226 17.36 -0.82 -10.52
C THR A 226 17.87 0.55 -10.10
N PRO A 227 18.31 0.74 -8.83
CA PRO A 227 18.94 1.97 -8.40
C PRO A 227 20.19 2.35 -9.19
N TYR A 228 20.74 1.38 -9.92
CA TYR A 228 21.91 1.55 -10.76
C TYR A 228 21.56 1.69 -12.24
N SER A 229 20.30 1.74 -12.66
CA SER A 229 19.95 1.96 -14.06
C SER A 229 20.35 3.38 -14.52
N ALA A 230 20.53 3.59 -15.83
CA ALA A 230 20.81 4.94 -16.31
C ALA A 230 19.58 5.84 -16.12
N ALA A 231 19.77 7.12 -15.82
CA ALA A 231 18.66 8.07 -15.66
C ALA A 231 17.71 8.09 -16.88
N SER A 232 18.26 7.92 -18.10
CA SER A 232 17.47 7.80 -19.33
C SER A 232 16.55 6.58 -19.34
N ASP A 233 17.00 5.43 -18.81
CA ASP A 233 16.20 4.22 -18.72
C ASP A 233 15.11 4.34 -17.67
N ILE A 234 15.42 4.94 -16.52
CA ILE A 234 14.43 5.18 -15.47
C ILE A 234 13.33 6.11 -16.00
N ARG A 235 13.69 7.25 -16.60
CA ARG A 235 12.71 8.14 -17.24
C ARG A 235 11.93 7.50 -18.36
N ARG A 236 12.53 6.56 -19.11
CA ARG A 236 11.83 5.80 -20.16
C ARG A 236 10.76 4.90 -19.55
N VAL A 237 11.10 4.15 -18.51
CA VAL A 237 10.16 3.27 -17.79
C VAL A 237 9.03 4.07 -17.12
N LEU A 238 9.35 5.22 -16.50
CA LEU A 238 8.32 6.08 -15.92
C LEU A 238 7.39 6.67 -16.98
N ARG A 239 7.91 7.12 -18.13
CA ARG A 239 7.07 7.56 -19.26
C ARG A 239 6.17 6.45 -19.79
N GLU A 240 6.70 5.23 -19.87
CA GLU A 240 5.94 4.05 -20.27
C GLU A 240 4.81 3.74 -19.28
N PHE A 241 5.05 3.88 -17.97
CA PHE A 241 4.02 3.76 -16.95
C PHE A 241 2.91 4.80 -17.13
N ILE A 242 3.27 6.09 -17.23
CA ILE A 242 2.30 7.18 -17.40
C ILE A 242 1.49 6.99 -18.68
N GLN A 243 2.14 6.61 -19.79
CA GLN A 243 1.44 6.34 -21.05
C GLN A 243 0.46 5.17 -20.92
N LEU A 244 0.85 4.08 -20.26
CA LEU A 244 -0.02 2.94 -20.04
C LEU A 244 -1.23 3.31 -19.18
N VAL A 245 -1.05 4.06 -18.09
CA VAL A 245 -2.16 4.54 -17.27
C VAL A 245 -3.11 5.40 -18.10
N ASN A 246 -2.60 6.37 -18.86
CA ASN A 246 -3.41 7.27 -19.69
C ASN A 246 -4.15 6.55 -20.83
N ASP A 247 -3.49 5.62 -21.52
CA ASP A 247 -4.07 4.88 -22.65
C ASP A 247 -5.13 3.86 -22.21
N ASN A 248 -5.17 3.50 -20.93
CA ASN A 248 -6.00 2.39 -20.43
C ASN A 248 -7.01 2.79 -19.35
N SER A 249 -6.91 4.01 -18.79
CA SER A 249 -7.82 4.49 -17.75
C SER A 249 -9.02 5.22 -18.34
N ARG A 250 -10.18 5.08 -17.69
CA ARG A 250 -11.31 6.00 -17.87
C ARG A 250 -11.01 7.35 -17.25
N LYS A 251 -11.56 8.38 -17.88
CA LYS A 251 -11.54 9.74 -17.35
C LYS A 251 -12.07 9.74 -15.92
N GLY A 252 -11.35 10.42 -15.04
CA GLY A 252 -11.72 10.53 -13.63
C GLY A 252 -11.29 9.40 -12.72
N TYR A 253 -10.60 8.36 -13.21
CA TYR A 253 -10.13 7.25 -12.37
C TYR A 253 -8.61 7.03 -12.40
N ALA A 254 -7.88 7.74 -13.27
CA ALA A 254 -6.43 7.59 -13.44
C ALA A 254 -5.63 7.80 -12.15
N GLY A 255 -6.09 8.66 -11.23
CA GLY A 255 -5.44 8.91 -9.94
C GLY A 255 -5.25 7.63 -9.10
N ALA A 256 -6.23 6.73 -9.12
CA ALA A 256 -6.14 5.44 -8.44
C ALA A 256 -5.02 4.56 -9.03
N ALA A 257 -4.83 4.63 -10.36
CA ALA A 257 -3.77 3.88 -11.04
C ALA A 257 -2.38 4.50 -10.83
N TYR A 258 -2.28 5.83 -10.82
CA TYR A 258 -1.02 6.54 -10.55
C TYR A 258 -0.48 6.25 -9.16
N GLU A 259 -1.36 6.25 -8.15
CA GLU A 259 -1.01 5.98 -6.77
C GLU A 259 -0.29 4.62 -6.60
N SER A 260 -0.73 3.60 -7.35
CA SER A 260 -0.14 2.26 -7.33
C SER A 260 1.36 2.23 -7.64
N LEU A 261 1.90 3.21 -8.38
CA LEU A 261 3.35 3.34 -8.59
C LEU A 261 4.09 3.53 -7.28
N GLY A 262 3.59 4.40 -6.41
CA GLY A 262 4.17 4.67 -5.10
C GLY A 262 4.11 3.48 -4.18
N LEU A 263 2.95 2.82 -4.16
CA LEU A 263 2.76 1.62 -3.38
C LEU A 263 3.75 0.53 -3.79
N VAL A 264 3.82 0.23 -5.09
CA VAL A 264 4.69 -0.83 -5.61
C VAL A 264 6.16 -0.49 -5.37
N THR A 265 6.54 0.75 -5.63
CA THR A 265 7.92 1.21 -5.43
C THR A 265 8.33 1.05 -3.98
N ARG A 266 7.51 1.48 -3.02
CA ARG A 266 7.88 1.38 -1.60
C ARG A 266 7.88 -0.05 -1.08
N PHE A 267 6.94 -0.86 -1.55
CA PHE A 267 6.73 -2.22 -1.02
C PHE A 267 7.75 -3.24 -1.58
N TRP A 268 8.04 -3.20 -2.89
CA TRP A 268 8.89 -4.21 -3.55
C TRP A 268 10.21 -3.65 -4.10
N HIS A 269 10.38 -2.33 -4.14
CA HIS A 269 11.56 -1.67 -4.71
C HIS A 269 12.05 -0.54 -3.79
N SER A 270 12.00 -0.69 -2.46
CA SER A 270 12.21 0.40 -1.50
C SER A 270 13.42 1.32 -1.78
N PRO A 271 14.59 0.84 -2.24
CA PRO A 271 15.71 1.72 -2.59
C PRO A 271 15.45 2.68 -3.76
N MET A 272 14.40 2.43 -4.55
CA MET A 272 14.01 3.23 -5.72
C MET A 272 13.14 4.44 -5.37
N VAL A 273 12.57 4.55 -4.15
CA VAL A 273 11.56 5.58 -3.82
C VAL A 273 12.02 6.99 -4.18
N ASN A 274 13.18 7.42 -3.68
CA ASN A 274 13.71 8.75 -3.96
C ASN A 274 14.22 8.93 -5.40
N ILE A 275 14.62 7.82 -6.05
CA ILE A 275 15.07 7.82 -7.44
C ILE A 275 13.87 8.02 -8.38
N VAL A 276 12.76 7.33 -8.09
CA VAL A 276 11.49 7.48 -8.79
C VAL A 276 10.94 8.88 -8.58
N ASP A 277 10.89 9.40 -7.35
CA ASP A 277 10.45 10.79 -7.06
C ASP A 277 11.20 11.80 -7.93
N CYS A 278 12.54 11.76 -7.89
CA CYS A 278 13.39 12.70 -8.65
C CYS A 278 13.11 12.65 -10.16
N HIS A 279 13.00 11.47 -10.75
CA HIS A 279 12.75 11.34 -12.18
C HIS A 279 11.28 11.52 -12.58
N LEU A 280 10.33 11.24 -11.67
CA LEU A 280 8.91 11.44 -11.90
C LEU A 280 8.58 12.93 -11.94
N GLN A 281 9.22 13.75 -11.10
CA GLN A 281 9.13 15.22 -11.16
C GLN A 281 9.54 15.79 -12.53
N GLU A 282 10.45 15.14 -13.26
CA GLU A 282 10.84 15.55 -14.61
C GLU A 282 9.89 15.02 -15.71
N VAL A 283 9.28 13.86 -15.47
CA VAL A 283 8.48 13.11 -16.46
C VAL A 283 7.01 13.52 -16.43
N GLU A 284 6.41 13.54 -15.25
CA GLU A 284 5.00 13.83 -15.02
C GLU A 284 4.83 14.43 -13.62
N PRO A 285 5.02 15.76 -13.46
CA PRO A 285 4.96 16.42 -12.16
C PRO A 285 3.63 16.20 -11.42
N GLU A 286 2.52 16.09 -12.14
CA GLU A 286 1.19 15.91 -11.55
C GLU A 286 1.03 14.54 -10.87
N ALA A 287 1.79 13.52 -11.30
CA ALA A 287 1.75 12.18 -10.72
C ALA A 287 2.51 12.07 -9.38
N VAL A 288 3.32 13.07 -9.01
CA VAL A 288 4.20 13.00 -7.82
C VAL A 288 3.40 12.94 -6.52
N SER A 289 2.30 13.69 -6.41
CA SER A 289 1.44 13.64 -5.22
C SER A 289 0.81 12.27 -5.04
N TYR A 290 0.28 11.69 -6.12
CA TYR A 290 -0.26 10.32 -6.13
C TYR A 290 0.79 9.28 -5.74
N PHE A 291 2.00 9.41 -6.28
CA PHE A 291 3.13 8.55 -5.93
C PHE A 291 3.39 8.58 -4.42
N TRP A 292 3.54 9.75 -3.81
CA TRP A 292 3.81 9.82 -2.37
C TRP A 292 2.62 9.36 -1.51
N HIS A 293 1.39 9.48 -2.00
CA HIS A 293 0.22 8.93 -1.33
C HIS A 293 0.29 7.40 -1.29
N GLY A 294 0.63 6.77 -2.41
CA GLY A 294 0.87 5.32 -2.49
C GLY A 294 2.03 4.85 -1.62
N VAL A 295 3.11 5.63 -1.53
CA VAL A 295 4.23 5.36 -0.61
C VAL A 295 3.74 5.36 0.84
N GLY A 296 2.91 6.33 1.22
CA GLY A 296 2.26 6.38 2.54
C GLY A 296 1.39 5.15 2.82
N ARG A 297 0.54 4.78 1.85
CA ARG A 297 -0.33 3.60 1.93
C ARG A 297 0.48 2.32 2.14
N ALA A 298 1.62 2.18 1.44
CA ALA A 298 2.51 1.02 1.59
C ALA A 298 3.04 0.86 3.01
N HIS A 299 3.31 1.95 3.74
CA HIS A 299 3.79 1.87 5.12
C HIS A 299 2.84 1.14 6.05
N TYR A 300 1.52 1.20 5.78
CA TYR A 300 0.56 0.46 6.58
C TYR A 300 0.72 -1.05 6.47
N PHE A 301 1.20 -1.52 5.31
CA PHE A 301 1.24 -2.93 4.95
C PHE A 301 2.62 -3.58 5.12
N LEU A 302 3.66 -2.81 5.47
CA LEU A 302 5.01 -3.37 5.64
C LEU A 302 5.07 -4.26 6.89
N PRO A 303 5.53 -5.52 6.78
CA PRO A 303 5.57 -6.46 7.91
C PRO A 303 6.37 -5.96 9.12
N ILE A 304 7.35 -5.08 8.90
CA ILE A 304 8.15 -4.51 9.98
C ILE A 304 7.31 -3.69 10.99
N PHE A 305 6.14 -3.18 10.56
CA PHE A 305 5.22 -2.42 11.41
C PHE A 305 4.10 -3.27 12.00
N PHE A 306 4.08 -4.58 11.73
CA PHE A 306 3.03 -5.48 12.19
C PHE A 306 3.23 -5.93 13.64
N VAL A 307 4.45 -5.77 14.17
CA VAL A 307 4.77 -6.10 15.55
C VAL A 307 4.27 -4.99 16.48
N PRO A 308 3.23 -5.24 17.30
CA PRO A 308 2.63 -4.23 18.15
C PRO A 308 3.67 -3.56 19.06
N GLY A 309 3.67 -2.23 19.07
CA GLY A 309 4.52 -1.44 19.95
C GLY A 309 6.00 -1.41 19.57
N LEU A 310 6.49 -2.24 18.64
CA LEU A 310 7.92 -2.28 18.31
C LEU A 310 8.33 -1.14 17.38
N LEU A 311 7.56 -0.89 16.32
CA LEU A 311 7.77 0.19 15.36
C LEU A 311 6.44 0.84 15.00
N SER A 312 6.45 2.15 14.77
CA SER A 312 5.27 2.92 14.37
C SER A 312 5.42 3.40 12.92
N PRO A 313 4.51 3.03 12.00
CA PRO A 313 4.56 3.52 10.62
C PRO A 313 4.41 5.05 10.58
N TRP A 314 3.67 5.62 11.54
CA TRP A 314 3.47 7.06 11.69
C TRP A 314 4.72 7.83 12.11
N LEU A 315 5.71 7.17 12.75
CA LEU A 315 7.01 7.78 13.02
C LEU A 315 7.98 7.57 11.85
N ALA A 316 7.81 6.49 11.08
CA ALA A 316 8.63 6.19 9.92
C ALA A 316 8.40 7.20 8.79
N ILE A 317 7.13 7.53 8.49
CA ILE A 317 6.80 8.46 7.40
C ILE A 317 7.38 9.87 7.64
N GLU A 318 7.43 10.34 8.89
CA GLU A 318 8.04 11.65 9.24
C GLU A 318 9.55 11.69 8.98
N ARG A 319 10.22 10.54 8.98
CA ARG A 319 11.66 10.42 8.74
C ARG A 319 11.99 10.13 7.28
N GLU A 320 11.10 9.43 6.60
CA GLU A 320 11.31 9.01 5.22
C GLU A 320 10.91 10.09 4.22
N ALA A 321 9.91 10.92 4.53
CA ALA A 321 9.47 12.01 3.66
C ALA A 321 10.61 13.01 3.38
N PRO A 322 11.05 13.19 2.12
CA PRO A 322 12.15 14.10 1.79
C PRO A 322 11.73 15.58 1.77
N HIS A 323 10.43 15.87 1.66
CA HIS A 323 9.87 17.21 1.57
C HIS A 323 8.40 17.25 2.07
N GLU A 324 7.84 18.46 2.21
CA GLU A 324 6.50 18.66 2.77
C GLU A 324 5.39 18.01 1.92
N LEU A 325 5.50 18.08 0.59
CA LEU A 325 4.53 17.44 -0.31
C LEU A 325 4.50 15.92 -0.09
N ALA A 326 5.67 15.29 0.03
CA ALA A 326 5.77 13.88 0.35
C ALA A 326 5.15 13.58 1.72
N LEU A 327 5.47 14.39 2.74
CA LEU A 327 4.97 14.17 4.10
C LEU A 327 3.43 14.20 4.16
N LEU A 328 2.80 15.21 3.55
CA LEU A 328 1.35 15.36 3.54
C LEU A 328 0.68 14.20 2.81
N ASN A 329 1.19 13.85 1.62
CA ASN A 329 0.66 12.72 0.86
C ASN A 329 0.85 11.38 1.60
N MET A 330 2.01 11.17 2.23
CA MET A 330 2.26 9.95 2.98
C MET A 330 1.36 9.81 4.21
N ILE A 331 1.08 10.91 4.92
CA ILE A 331 0.13 10.93 6.05
C ILE A 331 -1.28 10.60 5.56
N ALA A 332 -1.72 11.21 4.45
CA ALA A 332 -3.02 10.92 3.86
C ALA A 332 -3.14 9.44 3.43
N GLY A 333 -2.14 8.90 2.75
CA GLY A 333 -2.12 7.48 2.34
C GLY A 333 -2.09 6.51 3.51
N LEU A 334 -1.35 6.83 4.58
CA LEU A 334 -1.32 6.01 5.79
C LEU A 334 -2.66 6.06 6.54
N ALA A 335 -3.30 7.24 6.64
CA ALA A 335 -4.62 7.42 7.23
C ALA A 335 -5.71 6.68 6.45
N TRP A 336 -5.62 6.72 5.11
CA TRP A 336 -6.49 5.96 4.21
C TRP A 336 -6.45 4.47 4.54
N ALA A 337 -5.24 3.88 4.62
CA ALA A 337 -5.07 2.45 4.87
C ALA A 337 -5.53 2.05 6.28
N THR A 338 -5.11 2.84 7.27
CA THR A 338 -5.50 2.65 8.67
C THR A 338 -7.02 2.64 8.83
N THR A 339 -7.73 3.48 8.05
CA THR A 339 -9.18 3.61 8.14
C THR A 339 -9.90 2.43 7.50
N ILE A 340 -9.66 2.14 6.21
CA ILE A 340 -10.45 1.12 5.51
C ILE A 340 -10.17 -0.30 5.98
N VAL A 341 -8.91 -0.61 6.33
CA VAL A 341 -8.56 -1.95 6.81
C VAL A 341 -9.25 -2.23 8.14
N ASN A 342 -9.44 -1.21 8.98
CA ASN A 342 -10.03 -1.32 10.31
C ASN A 342 -11.49 -0.84 10.41
N VAL A 343 -12.15 -0.52 9.29
CA VAL A 343 -13.52 0.04 9.29
C VAL A 343 -14.54 -0.83 10.03
N ARG A 344 -14.30 -2.16 10.09
CA ARG A 344 -15.14 -3.13 10.80
C ARG A 344 -15.02 -3.06 12.32
N GLN A 345 -13.96 -2.45 12.83
CA GLN A 345 -13.53 -2.43 14.23
C GLN A 345 -13.05 -1.01 14.60
N PRO A 346 -13.97 -0.03 14.66
CA PRO A 346 -13.65 1.38 14.94
C PRO A 346 -12.87 1.60 16.24
N GLU A 347 -12.94 0.65 17.19
CA GLU A 347 -12.17 0.67 18.44
C GLU A 347 -10.65 0.73 18.20
N ILE A 348 -10.15 0.18 17.08
CA ILE A 348 -8.74 0.26 16.71
C ILE A 348 -8.35 1.73 16.45
N ILE A 349 -9.18 2.46 15.70
CA ILE A 349 -8.93 3.87 15.40
C ILE A 349 -9.17 4.73 16.63
N GLU A 350 -10.14 4.40 17.49
CA GLU A 350 -10.30 5.06 18.79
C GLU A 350 -9.01 4.96 19.62
N ASN A 351 -8.45 3.75 19.75
CA ASN A 351 -7.21 3.52 20.47
C ASN A 351 -6.02 4.25 19.82
N PHE A 352 -5.97 4.33 18.49
CA PHE A 352 -5.02 5.16 17.77
C PHE A 352 -5.16 6.65 18.14
N LEU A 353 -6.38 7.22 18.09
CA LEU A 353 -6.60 8.62 18.44
C LEU A 353 -6.28 8.92 19.91
N ARG A 354 -6.47 7.94 20.80
CA ARG A 354 -6.07 8.06 22.22
C ARG A 354 -4.57 8.35 22.36
N SER A 355 -3.74 7.74 21.52
CA SER A 355 -2.28 7.86 21.60
C SER A 355 -1.71 8.94 20.67
N GLN A 356 -2.25 9.10 19.47
CA GLN A 356 -1.70 9.90 18.38
C GLN A 356 -2.60 11.06 17.93
N GLY A 357 -3.84 11.13 18.43
CA GLY A 357 -4.86 12.06 17.94
C GLY A 357 -4.45 13.53 17.99
N GLU A 358 -3.77 13.97 19.06
CA GLU A 358 -3.26 15.35 19.18
C GLU A 358 -2.12 15.68 18.21
N ARG A 359 -1.36 14.67 17.79
CA ARG A 359 -0.30 14.85 16.78
C ARG A 359 -0.94 14.96 15.40
N VAL A 360 -1.85 14.04 15.07
CA VAL A 360 -2.48 14.03 13.74
C VAL A 360 -3.50 15.15 13.56
N SER A 361 -4.10 15.68 14.63
CA SER A 361 -5.03 16.82 14.54
C SER A 361 -4.37 18.11 14.03
N ARG A 362 -3.05 18.22 14.14
CA ARG A 362 -2.27 19.36 13.63
C ARG A 362 -2.02 19.30 12.14
N ASN A 363 -2.30 18.15 11.51
CA ASN A 363 -2.03 17.94 10.10
C ASN A 363 -3.33 17.58 9.36
N PRO A 364 -3.82 18.45 8.46
CA PRO A 364 -5.07 18.19 7.72
C PRO A 364 -4.99 16.95 6.82
N ALA A 365 -3.80 16.45 6.50
CA ALA A 365 -3.62 15.27 5.67
C ALA A 365 -4.22 14.00 6.27
N PHE A 366 -4.23 13.87 7.61
CA PHE A 366 -4.86 12.72 8.25
C PHE A 366 -6.36 12.66 7.90
N THR A 367 -7.04 13.79 8.08
CA THR A 367 -8.46 13.93 7.77
C THR A 367 -8.74 13.74 6.27
N ASN A 368 -7.88 14.27 5.40
CA ASN A 368 -7.98 14.03 3.96
C ASN A 368 -7.96 12.53 3.64
N GLY A 369 -7.00 11.76 4.19
CA GLY A 369 -6.93 10.31 3.97
C GLY A 369 -8.17 9.56 4.46
N VAL A 370 -8.72 9.94 5.62
CA VAL A 370 -9.99 9.40 6.15
C VAL A 370 -11.14 9.69 5.18
N MET A 371 -11.28 10.94 4.71
CA MET A 371 -12.32 11.31 3.76
C MET A 371 -12.19 10.56 2.44
N SER A 372 -10.97 10.51 1.88
CA SER A 372 -10.67 9.84 0.62
C SER A 372 -11.06 8.37 0.64
N THR A 373 -10.75 7.66 1.72
CA THR A 373 -11.09 6.24 1.81
C THR A 373 -12.58 5.99 1.97
N LEU A 374 -13.30 6.86 2.68
CA LEU A 374 -14.75 6.73 2.85
C LEU A 374 -15.52 7.07 1.58
N ILE A 375 -15.05 8.09 0.83
CA ILE A 375 -15.56 8.40 -0.52
C ILE A 375 -15.39 7.17 -1.41
N MET A 376 -14.18 6.62 -1.45
CA MET A 376 -13.87 5.43 -2.24
C MET A 376 -14.74 4.23 -1.82
N GLY A 377 -14.85 3.95 -0.52
CA GLY A 377 -15.63 2.82 -0.03
C GLY A 377 -17.12 2.91 -0.38
N ILE A 378 -17.73 4.10 -0.30
CA ILE A 378 -19.13 4.31 -0.71
C ILE A 378 -19.31 4.27 -2.23
N ASP A 379 -18.31 4.72 -2.99
CA ASP A 379 -18.33 4.61 -4.46
C ASP A 379 -18.39 3.14 -4.91
N ILE A 380 -17.66 2.27 -4.21
CA ILE A 380 -17.49 0.86 -4.59
C ILE A 380 -18.61 -0.02 -4.06
N THR A 381 -18.98 0.19 -2.81
CA THR A 381 -20.04 -0.57 -2.14
C THR A 381 -21.07 0.41 -1.58
N PRO A 382 -21.98 0.91 -2.44
CA PRO A 382 -23.05 1.78 -1.99
C PRO A 382 -23.85 1.12 -0.87
N ASN A 383 -24.01 1.81 0.25
CA ASN A 383 -24.61 1.30 1.49
C ASN A 383 -23.78 0.24 2.24
N ASP A 384 -22.44 0.28 2.12
CA ASP A 384 -21.56 -0.56 2.92
C ASP A 384 -21.91 -0.48 4.42
N VAL A 385 -22.35 -1.61 4.97
CA VAL A 385 -22.82 -1.72 6.36
C VAL A 385 -21.72 -1.38 7.37
N TYR A 386 -20.45 -1.65 7.04
CA TYR A 386 -19.32 -1.37 7.92
C TYR A 386 -18.98 0.11 7.89
N ILE A 387 -19.01 0.77 6.73
CA ILE A 387 -18.84 2.24 6.66
C ILE A 387 -19.96 2.93 7.43
N LEU A 388 -21.22 2.51 7.26
CA LEU A 388 -22.34 3.09 7.99
C LEU A 388 -22.19 2.91 9.51
N ARG A 389 -21.79 1.72 9.96
CA ARG A 389 -21.52 1.46 11.39
C ARG A 389 -20.34 2.26 11.91
N PHE A 390 -19.28 2.39 11.12
CA PHE A 390 -18.10 3.18 11.46
C PHE A 390 -18.46 4.65 11.71
N LEU A 391 -19.32 5.23 10.86
CA LEU A 391 -19.80 6.61 11.02
C LEU A 391 -20.79 6.80 12.19
N GLN A 392 -21.49 5.74 12.57
CA GLN A 392 -22.41 5.73 13.72
C GLN A 392 -21.69 5.44 15.04
N TYR A 393 -20.46 4.94 14.99
CA TYR A 393 -19.67 4.61 16.16
C TYR A 393 -19.47 5.82 17.06
N GLN A 394 -19.64 5.60 18.36
CA GLN A 394 -19.40 6.58 19.42
C GLN A 394 -18.27 6.05 20.30
N PRO A 395 -17.13 6.76 20.39
CA PRO A 395 -16.05 6.38 21.27
C PRO A 395 -16.50 6.25 22.72
N THR A 396 -15.73 5.50 23.51
CA THR A 396 -16.01 5.35 24.94
C THR A 396 -16.01 6.72 25.62
N GLN A 397 -17.13 7.09 26.26
CA GLN A 397 -17.32 8.41 26.90
C GLN A 397 -16.37 8.68 28.10
N SER A 398 -15.56 7.70 28.50
CA SER A 398 -14.60 7.83 29.59
C SER A 398 -13.41 8.74 29.25
N ASP A 399 -13.16 9.06 27.98
CA ASP A 399 -12.13 10.01 27.54
C ASP A 399 -12.74 11.06 26.59
N GLU A 400 -13.20 12.19 27.16
CA GLU A 400 -13.80 13.30 26.39
C GLU A 400 -12.90 13.83 25.28
N ARG A 401 -11.57 13.78 25.46
CA ARG A 401 -10.62 14.23 24.45
C ARG A 401 -10.68 13.33 23.22
N VAL A 402 -10.74 12.01 23.40
CA VAL A 402 -10.88 11.07 22.29
C VAL A 402 -12.21 11.25 21.56
N VAL A 403 -13.30 11.49 22.30
CA VAL A 403 -14.61 11.81 21.70
C VAL A 403 -14.53 13.06 20.82
N ARG A 404 -13.88 14.13 21.30
CA ARG A 404 -13.67 15.35 20.48
C ARG A 404 -12.85 15.06 19.23
N LEU A 405 -11.69 14.42 19.38
CA LEU A 405 -10.81 14.07 18.26
C LEU A 405 -11.52 13.20 17.21
N TRP A 406 -12.31 12.22 17.64
CA TRP A 406 -13.11 11.39 16.73
C TRP A 406 -14.12 12.22 15.94
N ASN A 407 -14.82 13.14 16.62
CA ASN A 407 -15.79 13.99 15.95
C ASN A 407 -15.14 14.95 14.95
N ASP A 408 -14.02 15.56 15.32
CA ASP A 408 -13.35 16.59 14.52
C ASP A 408 -12.55 16.01 13.34
N LEU A 409 -11.90 14.85 13.53
CA LEU A 409 -11.04 14.23 12.52
C LEU A 409 -11.74 13.19 11.65
N ILE A 410 -12.84 12.60 12.13
CA ILE A 410 -13.52 11.50 11.45
C ILE A 410 -14.97 11.87 11.13
N VAL A 411 -15.83 12.04 12.13
CA VAL A 411 -17.29 12.11 11.90
C VAL A 411 -17.71 13.32 11.07
N ARG A 412 -17.28 14.53 11.45
CA ARG A 412 -17.65 15.75 10.71
C ARG A 412 -17.06 15.76 9.29
N PRO A 413 -15.75 15.51 9.11
CA PRO A 413 -15.17 15.45 7.76
C PRO A 413 -15.78 14.35 6.90
N ALA A 414 -16.06 13.18 7.45
CA ALA A 414 -16.70 12.10 6.70
C ALA A 414 -18.12 12.45 6.24
N LYS A 415 -18.91 13.14 7.07
CA LYS A 415 -20.23 13.62 6.66
C LYS A 415 -20.13 14.59 5.49
N ASP A 416 -19.20 15.55 5.57
CA ASP A 416 -18.95 16.49 4.47
C ASP A 416 -18.47 15.77 3.19
N ALA A 417 -17.56 14.80 3.36
CA ALA A 417 -17.03 13.95 2.30
C ALA A 417 -18.15 13.24 1.53
N LEU A 418 -19.08 12.61 2.24
CA LEU A 418 -20.13 11.78 1.64
C LEU A 418 -21.33 12.59 1.15
N GLN A 419 -21.69 13.67 1.83
CA GLN A 419 -22.91 14.44 1.53
C GLN A 419 -22.66 15.56 0.51
N ARG A 420 -21.47 16.17 0.50
CA ARG A 420 -21.14 17.31 -0.36
C ARG A 420 -20.07 16.98 -1.39
N ILE A 421 -18.96 16.38 -0.97
CA ILE A 421 -17.79 16.24 -1.83
C ILE A 421 -17.97 15.13 -2.87
N TYR A 422 -18.31 13.91 -2.43
CA TYR A 422 -18.46 12.76 -3.32
C TYR A 422 -19.43 13.00 -4.49
N PRO A 423 -20.65 13.53 -4.29
CA PRO A 423 -21.57 13.79 -5.40
C PRO A 423 -21.00 14.73 -6.47
N VAL A 424 -20.21 15.74 -6.06
CA VAL A 424 -19.58 16.67 -7.00
C VAL A 424 -18.42 16.01 -7.74
N LEU A 425 -17.54 15.29 -7.04
CA LEU A 425 -16.44 14.56 -7.69
C LEU A 425 -16.97 13.53 -8.69
N GLN A 426 -18.02 12.79 -8.33
CA GLN A 426 -18.65 11.83 -9.23
C GLN A 426 -19.24 12.52 -10.47
N LYS A 427 -20.00 13.60 -10.27
CA LYS A 427 -20.63 14.36 -11.36
C LYS A 427 -19.62 14.92 -12.35
N HIS A 428 -18.46 15.37 -11.86
CA HIS A 428 -17.42 16.00 -12.69
C HIS A 428 -16.35 15.02 -13.19
N GLU A 429 -16.52 13.71 -12.95
CA GLU A 429 -15.54 12.68 -13.33
C GLU A 429 -14.15 12.98 -12.72
N CYS A 430 -14.10 13.25 -11.41
CA CYS A 430 -12.89 13.61 -10.66
C CYS A 430 -12.66 12.69 -9.45
N LEU A 431 -13.16 11.46 -9.45
CA LEU A 431 -12.99 10.54 -8.30
C LEU A 431 -11.51 10.18 -8.05
N GLY A 432 -10.68 10.18 -9.09
CA GLY A 432 -9.25 9.94 -9.00
C GLY A 432 -8.53 10.95 -8.10
N GLU A 433 -9.08 12.15 -7.94
CA GLU A 433 -8.50 13.24 -7.15
C GLU A 433 -8.42 12.94 -5.64
N VAL A 434 -9.11 11.90 -5.15
CA VAL A 434 -9.03 11.50 -3.74
C VAL A 434 -7.76 10.70 -3.41
N PHE A 435 -7.00 10.26 -4.41
CA PHE A 435 -5.79 9.44 -4.25
C PHE A 435 -4.50 10.25 -4.08
N HIS A 436 -4.63 11.52 -3.70
CA HIS A 436 -3.53 12.36 -3.25
C HIS A 436 -4.05 13.41 -2.27
N TYR A 437 -3.15 13.97 -1.48
CA TYR A 437 -3.47 15.02 -0.54
C TYR A 437 -3.77 16.33 -1.27
N GLN A 438 -4.96 16.88 -1.01
CA GLN A 438 -5.35 18.24 -1.38
C GLN A 438 -6.52 18.73 -0.53
N ASN A 439 -6.87 20.02 -0.64
CA ASN A 439 -8.09 20.52 -0.05
C ASN A 439 -9.30 20.12 -0.90
N LEU A 440 -9.97 19.02 -0.53
CA LEU A 440 -11.14 18.49 -1.24
C LEU A 440 -12.32 19.48 -1.25
N SER A 441 -12.46 20.30 -0.22
CA SER A 441 -13.51 21.33 -0.16
C SER A 441 -13.29 22.41 -1.22
N GLU A 442 -12.06 22.93 -1.32
CA GLU A 442 -11.70 23.92 -2.33
C GLU A 442 -11.81 23.35 -3.75
N LEU A 443 -11.41 22.09 -3.96
CA LEU A 443 -11.58 21.42 -5.25
C LEU A 443 -13.05 21.41 -5.68
N VAL A 444 -13.95 21.00 -4.77
CA VAL A 444 -15.40 20.92 -5.03
C VAL A 444 -16.01 22.30 -5.28
N ASP A 445 -15.55 23.33 -4.58
CA ASP A 445 -16.01 24.70 -4.80
C ASP A 445 -15.59 25.22 -6.19
N ARG A 446 -14.37 24.91 -6.64
CA ARG A 446 -13.91 25.22 -8.01
C ARG A 446 -14.71 24.47 -9.08
N LEU A 447 -14.96 23.18 -8.89
CA LEU A 447 -15.74 22.38 -9.84
C LEU A 447 -17.20 22.85 -9.94
N SER A 448 -17.78 23.25 -8.82
CA SER A 448 -19.17 23.73 -8.75
C SER A 448 -19.37 25.09 -9.45
N THR A 449 -18.32 25.91 -9.51
CA THR A 449 -18.33 27.25 -10.13
C THR A 449 -17.96 27.25 -11.62
N SER A 450 -17.31 26.21 -12.12
CA SER A 450 -16.81 26.10 -13.51
C SER A 450 -17.90 25.74 -14.54
N ARG A 451 -19.10 26.33 -14.43
CA ARG A 451 -20.22 26.08 -15.36
C ARG A 451 -20.03 26.73 -16.73
#